data_AF-A0A0T6AW38-F1
#
_entry.id   AF-A0A0T6AW38-F1
#
_cell.length_a   1.000
_cell.length_b   1.000
_cell.length_c   1.000
_cell.angle_alpha   90.00
_cell.angle_beta   90.00
_cell.angle_gamma   90.00
#
_symmetry.space_group_name_H-M   'P 1'
#
loop_
_entity.id
_entity.type
_entity.pdbx_description
1 polymer ?
#
loop_
_entity_poly.entity_id
_entity_poly.type
_entity_poly.pdbx_seq_one_letter_code
_entity_poly.pdbx_strand_id
1 'polypeptide(L)'
;MVRRFKQYAGIFRSWIGTTPNINLSKPEYAEIILNNSIHIDKSPAYDYMKPWLGEGLLTSTGRKWQSRRKMLTPAFHFKILDDSLRIFDMKARTFIDQLNKIPAAEVFDMYPYITHCTLDIICETAMGVQLDSMNEQNNEYVDAIYTVTDIALQRIIKPWYQPSIIFNLTEKGRRFHQSVGVLHDFTSRGTKTHTQQSGAR
;
A
#
# COMPACT_ATOMS: atom_id res chain seq x y z
N MET A 1 2.57 18.26 -15.38
CA MET A 1 3.47 17.18 -15.83
C MET A 1 3.28 16.84 -17.32
N VAL A 2 2.05 16.54 -17.78
CA VAL A 2 1.74 16.16 -19.18
C VAL A 2 2.30 17.13 -20.25
N ARG A 3 2.19 18.45 -20.03
CA ARG A 3 2.75 19.46 -20.98
C ARG A 3 4.26 19.32 -21.16
N ARG A 4 5.00 18.98 -20.10
CA ARG A 4 6.46 18.82 -20.15
C ARG A 4 6.85 17.57 -20.93
N PHE A 5 6.10 16.47 -20.81
CA PHE A 5 6.34 15.29 -21.62
C PHE A 5 6.20 15.59 -23.12
N LYS A 6 5.21 16.39 -23.52
CA LYS A 6 5.08 16.84 -24.92
C LYS A 6 6.25 17.72 -25.36
N GLN A 7 6.64 18.68 -24.53
CA GLN A 7 7.70 19.65 -24.85
C GLN A 7 9.09 19.00 -24.97
N TYR A 8 9.40 18.02 -24.14
CA TYR A 8 10.73 17.40 -24.08
C TYR A 8 10.75 15.98 -24.64
N ALA A 9 9.93 15.71 -25.67
CA ALA A 9 9.92 14.44 -26.40
C ALA A 9 9.88 13.20 -25.49
N GLY A 10 9.12 13.28 -24.40
CA GLY A 10 8.85 12.17 -23.49
C GLY A 10 9.89 11.90 -22.39
N ILE A 11 10.95 12.70 -22.29
CA ILE A 11 11.97 12.61 -21.22
C ILE A 11 12.34 13.98 -20.67
N PHE A 12 12.29 14.17 -19.35
CA PHE A 12 12.76 15.43 -18.74
C PHE A 12 13.19 15.25 -17.28
N ARG A 13 14.06 16.16 -16.83
CA ARG A 13 14.49 16.27 -15.43
C ARG A 13 13.56 17.19 -14.64
N SER A 14 13.14 16.74 -13.46
CA SER A 14 12.54 17.58 -12.42
C SER A 14 13.35 17.50 -11.13
N TRP A 15 13.13 18.44 -10.22
CA TRP A 15 13.75 18.44 -8.91
C TRP A 15 12.69 18.33 -7.83
N ILE A 16 12.95 17.49 -6.83
CA ILE A 16 12.19 17.46 -5.59
C ILE A 16 13.20 17.75 -4.48
N GLY A 17 13.19 18.99 -3.97
CA GLY A 17 14.25 19.49 -3.10
C GLY A 17 15.60 19.44 -3.81
N THR A 18 16.58 18.79 -3.19
CA THR A 18 17.94 18.61 -3.71
C THR A 18 18.10 17.36 -4.58
N THR A 19 17.03 16.59 -4.80
CA THR A 19 17.11 15.32 -5.52
C THR A 19 16.59 15.48 -6.96
N PRO A 20 17.44 15.23 -7.98
CA PRO A 20 17.00 15.22 -9.36
C PRO A 20 16.23 13.92 -9.66
N ASN A 21 15.13 14.05 -10.39
CA ASN A 21 14.30 12.94 -10.85
C ASN A 21 14.21 13.00 -12.38
N ILE A 22 14.48 11.87 -13.03
CA ILE A 22 14.30 11.71 -14.48
C ILE A 22 12.93 11.10 -14.72
N ASN A 23 12.09 11.83 -15.45
CA ASN A 23 10.73 11.42 -15.77
C ASN A 23 10.71 10.86 -17.19
N LEU A 24 10.19 9.65 -17.34
CA LEU A 24 10.09 8.93 -18.61
C LEU A 24 8.62 8.69 -18.92
N SER A 25 8.22 8.86 -20.18
CA SER A 25 6.84 8.58 -20.64
C SER A 25 6.77 7.75 -21.92
N LYS A 26 7.92 7.48 -22.54
CA LYS A 26 8.04 6.67 -23.74
C LYS A 26 8.31 5.21 -23.37
N PRO A 27 7.64 4.24 -23.99
CA PRO A 27 7.78 2.83 -23.66
C PRO A 27 9.22 2.34 -23.89
N GLU A 28 9.90 2.84 -24.93
CA GLU A 28 11.28 2.44 -25.26
C GLU A 28 12.26 2.79 -24.13
N TYR A 29 12.02 3.89 -23.41
CA TYR A 29 12.84 4.26 -22.25
C TYR A 29 12.48 3.43 -21.01
N ALA A 30 11.19 3.16 -20.80
CA ALA A 30 10.74 2.35 -19.67
C ALA A 30 11.24 0.90 -19.78
N GLU A 31 11.24 0.33 -20.98
CA GLU A 31 11.69 -1.04 -21.25
C GLU A 31 13.15 -1.26 -20.82
N ILE A 32 14.05 -0.34 -21.18
CA ILE A 32 15.48 -0.42 -20.83
C ILE A 32 15.68 -0.50 -19.30
N ILE A 33 14.88 0.24 -18.53
CA ILE A 33 15.01 0.29 -17.07
C ILE A 33 14.28 -0.90 -16.42
N LEU A 34 13.06 -1.21 -16.85
CA LEU A 34 12.20 -2.20 -16.20
C LEU A 34 12.58 -3.65 -16.53
N ASN A 35 13.19 -3.92 -17.68
CA ASN A 35 13.72 -5.25 -18.03
C ASN A 35 15.10 -5.53 -17.41
N ASN A 36 15.71 -4.55 -16.75
CA ASN A 36 17.03 -4.72 -16.16
C ASN A 36 16.94 -5.49 -14.83
N SER A 37 17.62 -6.63 -14.74
CA SER A 37 17.65 -7.48 -13.54
C SER A 37 18.71 -7.08 -12.51
N ILE A 38 19.58 -6.12 -12.85
CA ILE A 38 20.69 -5.64 -12.04
C ILE A 38 20.28 -4.32 -11.34
N HIS A 39 19.75 -3.35 -12.09
CA HIS A 39 19.36 -2.03 -11.58
C HIS A 39 17.93 -2.01 -11.01
N ILE A 40 17.69 -2.85 -10.01
CA ILE A 40 16.36 -3.01 -9.38
C ILE A 40 16.17 -2.16 -8.11
N ASP A 41 17.17 -1.35 -7.77
CA ASP A 41 17.15 -0.53 -6.56
C ASP A 41 16.00 0.49 -6.60
N LYS A 42 15.37 0.67 -5.44
CA LYS A 42 14.28 1.63 -5.27
C LYS A 42 14.83 3.01 -4.96
N SER A 43 14.07 4.03 -5.34
CA SER A 43 14.37 5.41 -4.96
C SER A 43 14.49 5.53 -3.44
N PRO A 44 15.38 6.38 -2.90
CA PRO A 44 15.42 6.71 -1.46
C PRO A 44 14.07 7.17 -0.90
N ALA A 45 13.14 7.62 -1.75
CA ALA A 45 11.75 7.89 -1.38
C ALA A 45 11.05 6.70 -0.68
N TYR A 46 11.44 5.46 -0.99
CA TYR A 46 10.91 4.26 -0.35
C TYR A 46 11.34 4.12 1.12
N ASP A 47 12.42 4.80 1.53
CA ASP A 47 12.87 4.79 2.93
C ASP A 47 11.84 5.44 3.87
N TYR A 48 10.99 6.34 3.37
CA TYR A 48 9.91 6.93 4.16
C TYR A 48 8.80 5.93 4.52
N MET A 49 8.70 4.81 3.79
CA MET A 49 7.77 3.72 4.09
C MET A 49 8.39 2.63 4.96
N LYS A 50 9.72 2.58 5.12
CA LYS A 50 10.40 1.55 5.93
C LYS A 50 9.94 1.48 7.39
N PRO A 51 9.61 2.59 8.10
CA PRO A 51 9.08 2.48 9.45
C PRO A 51 7.78 1.67 9.52
N TRP A 52 6.96 1.73 8.48
CA TRP A 52 5.73 0.95 8.38
C TRP A 52 5.99 -0.47 7.85
N LEU A 53 6.61 -0.60 6.67
CA LEU A 53 6.68 -1.87 5.93
C LEU A 53 7.94 -2.69 6.22
N GLY A 54 8.87 -2.15 7.01
CA GLY A 54 10.19 -2.75 7.24
C GLY A 54 10.97 -2.93 5.95
N GLU A 55 11.84 -3.94 5.92
CA GLU A 55 12.56 -4.40 4.73
C GLU A 55 11.85 -5.60 4.08
N GLY A 56 10.59 -5.40 3.72
CA GLY A 56 9.72 -6.35 3.03
C GLY A 56 9.93 -6.39 1.51
N LEU A 57 8.99 -7.00 0.79
CA LEU A 57 9.08 -7.16 -0.68
C LEU A 57 9.10 -5.82 -1.43
N LEU A 58 8.41 -4.79 -0.93
CA LEU A 58 8.33 -3.49 -1.60
C LEU A 58 9.60 -2.64 -1.43
N THR A 59 10.25 -2.74 -0.28
CA THR A 59 11.32 -1.84 0.18
C THR A 59 12.71 -2.47 0.15
N SER A 60 12.82 -3.80 0.08
CA SER A 60 14.09 -4.50 -0.07
C SER A 60 14.60 -4.48 -1.52
N THR A 61 15.91 -4.62 -1.69
CA THR A 61 16.56 -4.70 -3.01
C THR A 61 17.52 -5.90 -3.08
N GLY A 62 18.13 -6.12 -4.25
CA GLY A 62 19.14 -7.15 -4.48
C GLY A 62 18.69 -8.57 -4.11
N ARG A 63 19.61 -9.36 -3.53
CA ARG A 63 19.36 -10.77 -3.16
C ARG A 63 18.23 -10.94 -2.14
N LYS A 64 18.08 -9.99 -1.21
CA LYS A 64 17.02 -10.03 -0.19
C LYS A 64 15.64 -9.95 -0.83
N TRP A 65 15.47 -9.05 -1.79
CA TRP A 65 14.25 -8.95 -2.59
C TRP A 65 14.00 -10.22 -3.41
N GLN A 66 15.02 -10.72 -4.12
CA GLN A 66 14.89 -11.91 -4.97
C GLN A 66 14.44 -13.14 -4.15
N SER A 67 15.05 -13.35 -2.99
CA SER A 67 14.70 -14.44 -2.07
C SER A 67 13.24 -14.33 -1.59
N ARG A 68 12.83 -13.15 -1.11
CA ARG A 68 11.45 -12.92 -0.63
C ARG A 68 10.42 -13.05 -1.75
N ARG A 69 10.73 -12.56 -2.95
CA ARG A 69 9.87 -12.71 -4.13
C ARG A 69 9.68 -14.18 -4.45
N LYS A 70 10.77 -14.95 -4.55
CA LYS A 70 10.72 -16.39 -4.83
C LYS A 70 9.87 -17.14 -3.81
N MET A 71 9.96 -16.77 -2.53
CA MET A 71 9.17 -17.36 -1.45
C MET A 71 7.67 -17.04 -1.55
N LEU A 72 7.32 -15.82 -1.95
CA LEU A 72 5.93 -15.34 -1.97
C LEU A 72 5.18 -15.67 -3.27
N THR A 73 5.85 -15.78 -4.42
CA THR A 73 5.20 -16.05 -5.72
C THR A 73 4.22 -17.24 -5.69
N PRO A 74 4.51 -18.38 -5.03
CA PRO A 74 3.57 -19.50 -4.99
C PRO A 74 2.21 -19.16 -4.35
N ALA A 75 2.16 -18.20 -3.41
CA ALA A 75 0.93 -17.77 -2.75
C ALA A 75 -0.07 -17.09 -3.70
N PHE A 76 0.38 -16.70 -4.89
CA PHE A 76 -0.44 -16.06 -5.94
C PHE A 76 -0.68 -17.00 -7.13
N HIS A 77 -0.45 -18.31 -6.97
CA HIS A 77 -0.76 -19.30 -7.98
C HIS A 77 -2.29 -19.47 -8.13
N PHE A 78 -2.78 -19.68 -9.36
CA PHE A 78 -4.22 -19.70 -9.68
C PHE A 78 -5.08 -20.54 -8.74
N LYS A 79 -4.60 -21.72 -8.33
CA LYS A 79 -5.31 -22.60 -7.38
C LYS A 79 -5.61 -21.93 -6.03
N ILE A 80 -4.74 -21.06 -5.53
CA ILE A 80 -4.95 -20.31 -4.27
C ILE A 80 -5.88 -19.12 -4.51
N LEU A 81 -5.86 -18.54 -5.72
CA LEU A 81 -6.78 -17.49 -6.11
C LEU A 81 -8.23 -18.02 -6.22
N ASP A 82 -8.41 -19.27 -6.67
CA ASP A 82 -9.72 -19.92 -6.70
C ASP A 82 -10.35 -20.00 -5.30
N ASP A 83 -9.56 -20.33 -4.27
CA ASP A 83 -10.01 -20.33 -2.88
C ASP A 83 -10.43 -18.92 -2.41
N SER A 84 -9.81 -17.88 -2.96
CA SER A 84 -10.11 -16.47 -2.66
C SER A 84 -11.40 -15.97 -3.33
N LEU A 85 -11.84 -16.59 -4.44
CA LEU A 85 -13.07 -16.18 -5.14
C LEU A 85 -14.31 -16.26 -4.25
N ARG A 86 -14.35 -17.25 -3.33
CA ARG A 86 -15.44 -17.36 -2.35
C ARG A 86 -15.49 -16.12 -1.44
N ILE A 87 -14.33 -15.62 -1.00
CA ILE A 87 -14.25 -14.43 -0.17
C ILE A 87 -14.65 -13.19 -0.98
N PHE A 88 -14.22 -13.11 -2.25
CA PHE A 88 -14.62 -12.02 -3.13
C PHE A 88 -16.14 -11.95 -3.32
N ASP A 89 -16.82 -13.08 -3.58
CA ASP A 89 -18.29 -13.12 -3.71
C ASP A 89 -18.98 -12.67 -2.43
N MET A 90 -18.54 -13.19 -1.27
CA MET A 90 -19.10 -12.79 0.03
C MET A 90 -18.97 -11.28 0.28
N LYS A 91 -17.77 -10.71 0.09
CA LYS A 91 -17.54 -9.27 0.31
C LYS A 91 -18.23 -8.40 -0.74
N ALA A 92 -18.33 -8.86 -1.99
CA ALA A 92 -19.07 -8.17 -3.04
C ALA A 92 -20.57 -8.06 -2.71
N ARG A 93 -21.18 -9.10 -2.13
CA ARG A 93 -22.57 -9.04 -1.64
C ARG A 93 -22.72 -8.00 -0.53
N THR A 94 -21.86 -8.02 0.48
CA THR A 94 -21.87 -7.02 1.55
C THR A 94 -21.68 -5.60 1.01
N PHE A 95 -20.80 -5.42 0.03
CA PHE A 95 -20.59 -4.14 -0.64
C PHE A 95 -21.87 -3.66 -1.34
N ILE A 96 -22.53 -4.52 -2.11
CA ILE A 96 -23.82 -4.22 -2.75
C ILE A 96 -24.88 -3.87 -1.70
N ASP A 97 -24.93 -4.60 -0.58
CA ASP A 97 -25.87 -4.33 0.51
C ASP A 97 -25.62 -2.95 1.13
N GLN A 98 -24.37 -2.50 1.27
CA GLN A 98 -24.08 -1.13 1.71
C GLN A 98 -24.56 -0.09 0.69
N LEU A 99 -24.33 -0.33 -0.60
CA LEU A 99 -24.77 0.59 -1.65
C LEU A 99 -26.30 0.69 -1.73
N ASN A 100 -27.02 -0.42 -1.53
CA ASN A 100 -28.49 -0.46 -1.53
C ASN A 100 -29.13 0.34 -0.38
N LYS A 101 -28.36 0.66 0.68
CA LYS A 101 -28.84 1.54 1.77
C LYS A 101 -28.82 3.02 1.38
N ILE A 102 -28.10 3.38 0.32
CA ILE A 102 -27.99 4.75 -0.15
C ILE A 102 -29.25 5.09 -0.99
N PRO A 103 -29.95 6.18 -0.70
CA PRO A 103 -31.08 6.62 -1.50
C PRO A 103 -30.71 6.80 -2.98
N ALA A 104 -31.53 6.26 -3.90
CA ALA A 104 -31.23 6.26 -5.34
C ALA A 104 -31.03 7.65 -5.98
N ALA A 105 -31.52 8.71 -5.34
CA ALA A 105 -31.38 10.09 -5.81
C ALA A 105 -30.14 10.82 -5.23
N GLU A 106 -29.38 10.17 -4.35
CA GLU A 106 -28.24 10.80 -3.67
C GLU A 106 -26.94 10.59 -4.45
N VAL A 107 -26.21 11.69 -4.69
CA VAL A 107 -24.84 11.63 -5.21
C VAL A 107 -23.90 11.46 -4.02
N PHE A 108 -23.09 10.40 -4.04
CA PHE A 108 -22.16 10.09 -2.97
C PHE A 108 -20.76 9.78 -3.51
N ASP A 109 -19.76 9.82 -2.63
CA ASP A 109 -18.41 9.39 -2.94
C ASP A 109 -18.28 7.86 -2.79
N MET A 110 -17.98 7.17 -3.89
CA MET A 110 -17.81 5.71 -3.91
C MET A 110 -16.45 5.27 -3.37
N TYR A 111 -15.46 6.17 -3.30
CA TYR A 111 -14.08 5.82 -2.94
C TYR A 111 -13.94 5.15 -1.56
N PRO A 112 -14.61 5.63 -0.49
CA PRO A 112 -14.58 4.95 0.81
C PRO A 112 -15.13 3.53 0.73
N TYR A 113 -16.28 3.33 0.07
CA TYR A 113 -16.92 2.01 -0.04
C TYR A 113 -16.01 0.99 -0.73
N ILE A 114 -15.39 1.37 -1.86
CA ILE A 114 -14.45 0.50 -2.58
C ILE A 114 -13.23 0.20 -1.71
N THR A 115 -12.72 1.20 -0.98
CA THR A 115 -11.56 1.02 -0.12
C THR A 115 -11.86 0.03 1.01
N HIS A 116 -12.99 0.16 1.70
CA HIS A 116 -13.41 -0.77 2.74
C HIS A 116 -13.61 -2.19 2.20
N CYS A 117 -14.28 -2.35 1.06
CA CYS A 117 -14.44 -3.66 0.42
C CYS A 117 -13.09 -4.31 0.06
N THR A 118 -12.18 -3.53 -0.52
CA THR A 118 -10.85 -4.01 -0.92
C THR A 118 -10.01 -4.39 0.31
N LEU A 119 -10.08 -3.61 1.39
CA LEU A 119 -9.40 -3.91 2.65
C LEU A 119 -9.93 -5.18 3.31
N ASP A 120 -11.25 -5.34 3.38
CA ASP A 120 -11.86 -6.56 3.92
C ASP A 120 -11.47 -7.80 3.12
N ILE A 121 -11.44 -7.68 1.78
CA ILE A 121 -11.00 -8.75 0.90
C ILE A 121 -9.55 -9.13 1.19
N ILE A 122 -8.61 -8.18 1.14
CA ILE A 122 -7.19 -8.50 1.29
C ILE A 122 -6.84 -8.97 2.70
N CYS A 123 -7.47 -8.41 3.73
CA CYS A 123 -7.28 -8.87 5.11
C CYS A 123 -7.78 -10.29 5.30
N GLU A 124 -8.91 -10.67 4.72
CA GLU A 124 -9.43 -12.03 4.86
C GLU A 124 -8.68 -13.02 3.98
N THR A 125 -8.36 -12.68 2.73
CA THR A 125 -7.67 -13.62 1.82
C THR A 125 -6.19 -13.78 2.13
N ALA A 126 -5.48 -12.70 2.44
CA ALA A 126 -4.03 -12.73 2.63
C ALA A 126 -3.61 -12.85 4.09
N MET A 127 -4.42 -12.33 5.03
CA MET A 127 -4.09 -12.34 6.46
C MET A 127 -5.00 -13.24 7.29
N GLY A 128 -6.06 -13.82 6.71
CA GLY A 128 -7.06 -14.63 7.41
C GLY A 128 -7.80 -13.89 8.53
N VAL A 129 -7.82 -12.56 8.49
CA VAL A 129 -8.47 -11.71 9.50
C VAL A 129 -9.74 -11.09 8.91
N GLN A 130 -10.86 -11.26 9.59
CA GLN A 130 -12.11 -10.59 9.27
C GLN A 130 -12.13 -9.21 9.93
N LEU A 131 -12.00 -8.16 9.13
CA LEU A 131 -11.94 -6.77 9.58
C LEU A 131 -13.33 -6.11 9.72
N ASP A 132 -14.32 -6.59 8.96
CA ASP A 132 -15.70 -6.08 8.87
C ASP A 132 -15.82 -4.55 8.71
N SER A 133 -14.87 -3.94 8.00
CA SER A 133 -14.78 -2.48 7.92
C SER A 133 -15.89 -1.82 7.11
N MET A 134 -16.64 -2.60 6.32
CA MET A 134 -17.82 -2.11 5.58
C MET A 134 -19.03 -1.86 6.49
N ASN A 135 -19.10 -2.51 7.64
CA ASN A 135 -20.19 -2.35 8.61
C ASN A 135 -19.78 -1.47 9.80
N GLU A 136 -18.51 -1.49 10.18
CA GLU A 136 -17.99 -0.68 11.28
C GLU A 136 -17.55 0.70 10.80
N GLN A 137 -18.29 1.74 11.20
CA GLN A 137 -18.01 3.13 10.82
C GLN A 137 -16.67 3.70 11.34
N ASN A 138 -16.00 3.04 12.29
CA ASN A 138 -14.84 3.60 12.98
C ASN A 138 -13.73 2.55 13.16
N ASN A 139 -13.10 2.20 12.04
CA ASN A 139 -12.06 1.20 12.01
C ASN A 139 -10.68 1.85 12.15
N GLU A 140 -10.13 1.80 13.37
CA GLU A 140 -8.82 2.39 13.72
C GLU A 140 -7.70 1.94 12.78
N TYR A 141 -7.77 0.69 12.29
CA TYR A 141 -6.81 0.15 11.33
C TYR A 141 -6.91 0.83 9.96
N VAL A 142 -8.12 1.04 9.44
CA VAL A 142 -8.36 1.75 8.17
C VAL A 142 -7.86 3.18 8.26
N ASP A 143 -8.18 3.89 9.35
CA ASP A 143 -7.73 5.26 9.60
C ASP A 143 -6.21 5.37 9.70
N ALA A 144 -5.57 4.38 10.32
CA ALA A 144 -4.13 4.29 10.39
C ALA A 144 -3.49 4.08 9.01
N ILE A 145 -4.08 3.25 8.13
CA ILE A 145 -3.62 3.07 6.74
C ILE A 145 -3.68 4.39 5.98
N TYR A 146 -4.80 5.09 6.04
CA TYR A 146 -4.97 6.39 5.38
C TYR A 146 -3.97 7.42 5.88
N THR A 147 -3.81 7.51 7.20
CA THR A 147 -2.89 8.45 7.85
C THR A 147 -1.45 8.18 7.43
N VAL A 148 -0.99 6.93 7.50
CA VAL A 148 0.38 6.55 7.13
C VAL A 148 0.64 6.78 5.64
N THR A 149 -0.33 6.44 4.78
CA THR A 149 -0.21 6.61 3.33
C THR A 149 -0.16 8.08 2.91
N ASP A 150 -1.06 8.92 3.43
CA ASP A 150 -1.04 10.37 3.16
C ASP A 150 0.28 11.00 3.62
N ILE A 151 0.71 10.70 4.86
CA ILE A 151 1.93 11.29 5.40
C ILE A 151 3.17 10.80 4.63
N ALA A 152 3.23 9.52 4.25
CA ALA A 152 4.33 8.99 3.44
C ALA A 152 4.40 9.72 2.07
N LEU A 153 3.28 9.89 1.38
CA LEU A 153 3.21 10.66 0.13
C LEU A 153 3.63 12.11 0.33
N GLN A 154 3.20 12.74 1.43
CA GLN A 154 3.62 14.10 1.76
C GLN A 154 5.12 14.21 1.99
N ARG A 155 5.77 13.22 2.62
CA ARG A 155 7.25 13.20 2.78
C ARG A 155 7.97 13.06 1.44
N ILE A 156 7.40 12.32 0.48
CA ILE A 156 7.99 12.20 -0.85
C ILE A 156 7.99 13.55 -1.57
N ILE A 157 6.87 14.29 -1.53
CA ILE A 157 6.69 15.51 -2.33
C ILE A 157 7.13 16.80 -1.64
N LYS A 158 7.17 16.87 -0.30
CA LYS A 158 7.50 18.08 0.48
C LYS A 158 8.93 18.00 1.04
N PRO A 159 9.90 18.74 0.46
CA PRO A 159 11.31 18.62 0.85
C PRO A 159 11.58 18.91 2.33
N TRP A 160 10.80 19.80 2.98
CA TRP A 160 10.96 20.12 4.40
C TRP A 160 10.56 18.97 5.35
N TYR A 161 9.86 17.93 4.87
CA TYR A 161 9.56 16.72 5.64
C TYR A 161 10.51 15.55 5.34
N GLN A 162 11.48 15.73 4.44
CA GLN A 162 12.44 14.69 4.09
C GLN A 162 13.46 14.45 5.22
N PRO A 163 14.06 15.47 5.87
CA PRO A 163 14.93 15.25 7.01
C PRO A 163 14.17 14.62 8.19
N SER A 164 14.54 13.40 8.55
CA SER A 164 13.83 12.63 9.58
C SER A 164 13.81 13.32 10.94
N ILE A 165 14.87 14.06 11.29
CA ILE A 165 14.93 14.83 12.55
C ILE A 165 13.80 15.88 12.57
N ILE A 166 13.70 16.70 11.53
CA ILE A 166 12.66 17.74 11.42
C ILE A 166 11.29 17.08 11.42
N PHE A 167 11.09 16.03 10.61
CA PHE A 167 9.82 15.33 10.51
C PHE A 167 9.35 14.78 11.87
N ASN A 168 10.22 14.10 12.62
CA ASN A 168 9.87 13.48 13.90
C ASN A 168 9.51 14.51 14.99
N LEU A 169 9.99 15.75 14.88
CA LEU A 169 9.61 16.84 15.80
C LEU A 169 8.22 17.43 15.48
N THR A 170 7.71 17.20 14.28
CA THR A 170 6.38 17.70 13.88
C THR A 170 5.24 16.85 14.46
N GLU A 171 4.06 17.44 14.57
CA GLU A 171 2.83 16.72 14.92
C GLU A 171 2.52 15.58 13.93
N LYS A 172 2.74 15.82 12.62
CA LYS A 172 2.59 14.79 11.59
C LYS A 172 3.54 13.61 11.81
N GLY A 173 4.78 13.88 12.21
CA GLY A 173 5.73 12.82 12.56
C GLY A 173 5.27 11.96 13.72
N ARG A 174 4.79 12.59 14.80
CA ARG A 174 4.23 11.87 15.96
C ARG A 174 3.01 11.03 15.56
N ARG A 175 2.06 11.62 14.83
CA ARG A 175 0.86 10.92 14.34
C ARG A 175 1.21 9.75 13.42
N PHE A 176 2.19 9.91 12.54
CA PHE A 176 2.67 8.83 11.68
C PHE A 176 3.18 7.64 12.50
N HIS A 177 4.03 7.87 13.50
CA HIS A 177 4.57 6.79 14.33
C HIS A 177 3.49 6.11 15.18
N GLN A 178 2.53 6.88 15.71
CA GLN A 178 1.36 6.33 16.42
C GLN A 178 0.54 5.41 15.52
N SER A 179 0.19 5.87 14.31
CA SER A 179 -0.56 5.06 13.35
C SER A 179 0.23 3.83 12.89
N VAL A 180 1.55 3.94 12.70
CA VAL A 180 2.41 2.77 12.43
C VAL A 180 2.31 1.74 13.56
N GLY A 181 2.26 2.17 14.82
CA GLY A 181 2.03 1.29 15.97
C GLY A 181 0.74 0.49 15.84
N VAL A 182 -0.38 1.16 15.55
CA VAL A 182 -1.69 0.51 15.32
C VAL A 182 -1.61 -0.54 14.21
N LEU A 183 -0.94 -0.24 13.09
CA LEU A 183 -0.79 -1.17 11.97
C LEU A 183 0.04 -2.40 12.33
N HIS A 184 1.12 -2.21 13.10
CA HIS A 184 1.97 -3.30 13.59
C HIS A 184 1.23 -4.16 14.61
N ASP A 185 0.44 -3.57 15.50
CA ASP A 185 -0.37 -4.29 16.48
C ASP A 185 -1.45 -5.14 15.79
N PHE A 186 -2.10 -4.61 14.77
CA PHE A 186 -3.06 -5.37 13.96
C PHE A 186 -2.42 -6.59 13.29
N THR A 187 -1.27 -6.40 12.64
CA THR A 187 -0.56 -7.50 11.95
C THR A 187 -0.01 -8.53 12.95
N SER A 188 0.46 -8.08 14.11
CA SER A 188 0.93 -8.95 15.20
C SER A 188 -0.21 -9.79 15.80
N ARG A 189 -1.43 -9.24 15.89
CA ARG A 189 -2.62 -10.00 16.31
C ARG A 189 -2.98 -11.07 15.27
N GLY A 190 -3.05 -10.70 13.98
CA GLY A 190 -3.38 -11.66 12.91
C GLY A 190 -2.40 -12.85 12.84
N THR A 191 -1.10 -12.59 12.95
CA THR A 191 -0.07 -13.65 12.94
C THR A 191 -0.16 -14.60 14.16
N LYS A 192 -0.51 -14.09 15.34
CA LYS A 192 -0.71 -14.91 16.55
C LYS A 192 -1.93 -15.82 16.43
N THR A 193 -3.05 -15.30 15.91
CA THR A 193 -4.28 -16.08 15.69
C THR A 193 -4.03 -17.26 14.74
N HIS A 194 -3.28 -17.04 13.65
CA HIS A 194 -2.90 -18.11 12.74
C HIS A 194 -1.99 -19.17 13.38
N THR A 195 -1.00 -18.74 14.17
CA THR A 195 -0.07 -19.66 14.83
C THR A 195 -0.79 -20.58 15.84
N GLN A 196 -1.80 -20.06 16.55
CA GLN A 196 -2.62 -20.88 17.46
C GLN A 196 -3.54 -21.86 16.73
N GLN A 197 -4.10 -21.50 15.58
CA GLN A 197 -4.95 -22.39 14.78
C GLN A 197 -4.15 -23.48 14.04
N SER A 198 -2.91 -23.20 13.64
CA SER A 198 -2.02 -24.19 13.01
C SER A 198 -1.35 -25.15 14.01
N GLY A 199 -1.20 -24.76 15.29
CA GLY A 199 -0.69 -25.64 16.35
C GLY A 199 -1.73 -26.58 16.97
N ALA A 200 -3.01 -26.43 16.62
CA ALA A 200 -4.12 -27.26 17.07
C ALA A 200 -4.56 -28.32 16.03
N ARG A 201 -3.76 -28.54 14.98
CA ARG A 201 -3.96 -29.57 13.95
C ARG A 201 -2.77 -30.52 13.90
#